data_AF-A0ABD5S121-F1
#
_entry.id   AF-A0ABD5S121-F1
#
_cell.length_a   1.000
_cell.length_b   1.000
_cell.length_c   1.000
_cell.angle_alpha   90.00
_cell.angle_beta   90.00
_cell.angle_gamma   90.00
#
_symmetry.space_group_name_H-M   'P 1'
#
loop_
_entity.id
_entity.type
_entity.pdbx_description
1 polymer ?
#
loop_
_entity_poly.entity_id
_entity_poly.type
_entity_poly.pdbx_seq_one_letter_code
_entity_poly.pdbx_strand_id
1 'polypeptide(L)'
;MLRGAERAGLDAVGFADHCNVSERDARKREKFRFGFTLDATYERRRAAIESFREEFDLDVYDAVEMDYDPRDEGAIRDFLADADFDYAVASVHHVDDRNVQSAGPFRGLDEDERQAVVDDYFDALVDLAESELFEVMAHPDLVERNPLLRGFATADHYDRVAAALDGSRTVPELNAGRVLD
;
A
#
# COMPACT_ATOMS: atom_id res chain seq x y z
N MET A 1 3.52 8.85 18.17
CA MET A 1 2.42 9.13 17.21
C MET A 1 1.16 9.54 17.95
N LEU A 2 0.63 8.71 18.87
CA LEU A 2 -0.59 8.97 19.65
C LEU A 2 -0.64 10.35 20.33
N ARG A 3 0.35 10.72 21.16
CA ARG A 3 0.44 12.10 21.73
C ARG A 3 0.39 13.22 20.68
N GLY A 4 0.87 12.96 19.46
CA GLY A 4 0.82 13.91 18.36
C GLY A 4 -0.59 14.06 17.82
N ALA A 5 -1.31 12.95 17.66
CA ALA A 5 -2.70 12.90 17.23
C ALA A 5 -3.63 13.59 18.24
N GLU A 6 -3.49 13.34 19.55
CA GLU A 6 -4.26 14.04 20.58
C GLU A 6 -4.06 15.56 20.52
N ARG A 7 -2.80 16.01 20.40
CA ARG A 7 -2.51 17.45 20.28
C ARG A 7 -3.08 18.08 19.01
N ALA A 8 -3.25 17.28 17.96
CA ALA A 8 -3.90 17.71 16.73
C ALA A 8 -5.44 17.67 16.82
N GLY A 9 -6.00 17.14 17.92
CA GLY A 9 -7.45 17.00 18.11
C GLY A 9 -8.07 15.95 17.20
N LEU A 10 -7.33 14.89 16.86
CA LEU A 10 -7.85 13.74 16.12
C LEU A 10 -8.56 12.78 17.08
N ASP A 11 -9.58 12.08 16.59
CA ASP A 11 -10.32 11.07 17.36
C ASP A 11 -9.70 9.66 17.24
N ALA A 12 -8.93 9.41 16.17
CA ALA A 12 -8.45 8.06 15.84
C ALA A 12 -7.06 8.04 15.20
N VAL A 13 -6.36 6.91 15.37
CA VAL A 13 -5.09 6.58 14.69
C VAL A 13 -5.06 5.10 14.32
N GLY A 14 -4.78 4.78 13.06
CA GLY A 14 -4.46 3.43 12.63
C GLY A 14 -2.96 3.25 12.36
N PHE A 15 -2.40 2.15 12.86
CA PHE A 15 -1.00 1.78 12.62
C PHE A 15 -0.91 0.81 11.44
N ALA A 16 -0.73 1.33 10.24
CA ALA A 16 -0.60 0.56 9.01
C ALA A 16 0.89 0.40 8.60
N ASP A 17 1.64 -0.36 9.40
CA ASP A 17 3.04 -0.66 9.09
C ASP A 17 3.15 -1.51 7.81
N HIS A 18 4.26 -1.34 7.08
CA HIS A 18 4.52 -2.03 5.81
C HIS A 18 4.63 -3.56 5.99
N CYS A 19 3.95 -4.29 5.12
CA CYS A 19 3.92 -5.74 5.08
C CYS A 19 4.08 -6.27 3.65
N ASN A 20 4.84 -7.35 3.50
CA ASN A 20 4.93 -8.08 2.23
C ASN A 20 4.75 -9.58 2.46
N VAL A 21 3.74 -10.14 1.81
CA VAL A 21 3.48 -11.58 1.78
C VAL A 21 3.69 -12.07 0.35
N SER A 22 4.76 -12.84 0.13
CA SER A 22 5.08 -13.42 -1.18
C SER A 22 5.99 -14.63 -1.01
N GLU A 23 5.73 -15.67 -1.81
CA GLU A 23 6.61 -16.85 -1.86
C GLU A 23 7.84 -16.64 -2.75
N ARG A 24 7.82 -15.62 -3.62
CA ARG A 24 8.87 -15.31 -4.59
C ARG A 24 10.15 -14.84 -3.89
N ASP A 25 11.28 -15.42 -4.27
CA ASP A 25 12.58 -15.17 -3.64
C ASP A 25 13.04 -13.70 -3.70
N ALA A 26 12.73 -13.00 -4.79
CA ALA A 26 13.07 -11.58 -4.92
C ALA A 26 12.40 -10.73 -3.84
N ARG A 27 11.09 -10.97 -3.60
CA ARG A 27 10.32 -10.30 -2.56
C ARG A 27 10.82 -10.64 -1.17
N LYS A 28 11.09 -11.92 -0.89
CA LYS A 28 11.67 -12.35 0.39
C LYS A 28 12.99 -11.65 0.70
N ARG A 29 13.88 -11.53 -0.31
CA ARG A 29 15.16 -10.81 -0.16
C ARG A 29 14.97 -9.32 0.10
N GLU A 30 14.04 -8.68 -0.62
CA GLU A 30 13.72 -7.27 -0.41
C GLU A 30 13.15 -7.02 0.98
N LYS A 31 12.17 -7.84 1.39
CA LYS A 31 11.57 -7.87 2.72
C LYS A 31 12.62 -7.90 3.83
N PHE A 32 13.60 -8.81 3.73
CA PHE A 32 14.69 -8.92 4.71
C PHE A 32 15.66 -7.75 4.67
N ARG A 33 15.92 -7.17 3.49
CA ARG A 33 16.81 -6.00 3.37
C ARG A 33 16.22 -4.77 4.05
N PHE A 34 14.92 -4.55 3.93
CA PHE A 34 14.24 -3.39 4.53
C PHE A 34 13.71 -3.65 5.94
N GLY A 35 13.68 -4.91 6.38
CA GLY A 35 13.20 -5.27 7.72
C GLY A 35 11.68 -5.31 7.85
N PHE A 36 10.96 -5.43 6.73
CA PHE A 36 9.50 -5.53 6.68
C PHE A 36 9.02 -6.91 7.16
N THR A 37 9.11 -7.14 8.47
CA THR A 37 8.87 -8.46 9.08
C THR A 37 7.50 -8.58 9.74
N LEU A 38 6.57 -7.68 9.39
CA LEU A 38 5.26 -7.63 10.03
C LEU A 38 4.46 -8.93 9.83
N ASP A 39 4.64 -9.59 8.69
CA ASP A 39 4.06 -10.91 8.38
C ASP A 39 4.40 -11.98 9.43
N ALA A 40 5.51 -11.83 10.15
CA ALA A 40 5.93 -12.74 11.22
C ALA A 40 5.89 -12.12 12.63
N THR A 41 5.51 -10.84 12.75
CA THR A 41 5.59 -10.09 14.02
C THR A 41 4.32 -9.34 14.40
N TYR A 42 3.26 -9.46 13.61
CA TYR A 42 2.00 -8.75 13.81
C TYR A 42 1.40 -8.94 15.22
N GLU A 43 1.45 -10.14 15.80
CA GLU A 43 0.96 -10.40 17.16
C GLU A 43 1.69 -9.54 18.22
N ARG A 44 3.00 -9.34 18.05
CA ARG A 44 3.79 -8.50 18.96
C ARG A 44 3.44 -7.03 18.81
N ARG A 45 3.17 -6.58 17.58
CA ARG A 45 2.69 -5.22 17.31
C ARG A 45 1.30 -5.01 17.93
N ARG A 46 0.38 -5.95 17.74
CA ARG A 46 -0.96 -5.91 18.34
C ARG A 46 -0.91 -5.76 19.85
N ALA A 47 -0.12 -6.59 20.53
CA ALA A 47 0.04 -6.49 21.99
C ALA A 47 0.56 -5.13 22.44
N ALA A 48 1.46 -4.50 21.66
CA ALA A 48 1.94 -3.15 21.94
C ALA A 48 0.84 -2.10 21.73
N ILE A 49 0.06 -2.18 20.65
CA ILE A 49 -1.08 -1.30 20.40
C ILE A 49 -2.13 -1.40 21.52
N GLU A 50 -2.47 -2.63 21.91
CA GLU A 50 -3.40 -2.89 23.02
C GLU A 50 -2.94 -2.24 24.33
N SER A 51 -1.63 -2.25 24.62
CA SER A 51 -1.10 -1.60 25.83
C SER A 51 -1.28 -0.08 25.86
N PHE A 52 -1.48 0.57 24.71
CA PHE A 52 -1.69 2.01 24.64
C PHE A 52 -3.17 2.42 24.70
N ARG A 53 -4.12 1.49 24.53
CA ARG A 53 -5.56 1.83 24.46
C ARG A 53 -6.10 2.49 25.73
N GLU A 54 -5.51 2.19 26.90
CA GLU A 54 -5.90 2.82 28.17
C GLU A 54 -5.13 4.12 28.48
N GLU A 55 -4.07 4.42 27.73
CA GLU A 55 -3.21 5.58 27.97
C GLU A 55 -3.65 6.85 27.21
N PHE A 56 -4.49 6.69 26.19
CA PHE A 56 -4.85 7.75 25.24
C PHE A 56 -6.36 7.80 25.04
N ASP A 57 -6.93 8.99 24.95
CA ASP A 57 -8.34 9.19 24.56
C ASP A 57 -8.45 9.23 23.03
N LEU A 58 -8.11 8.09 22.41
CA LEU A 58 -8.07 7.89 20.95
C LEU A 58 -8.56 6.49 20.61
N ASP A 59 -9.31 6.36 19.51
CA ASP A 59 -9.53 5.08 18.88
C ASP A 59 -8.24 4.62 18.18
N VAL A 60 -7.65 3.52 18.65
CA VAL A 60 -6.40 2.98 18.11
C VAL A 60 -6.64 1.67 17.36
N TYR A 61 -6.38 1.70 16.05
CA TYR A 61 -6.60 0.59 15.13
C TYR A 61 -5.29 -0.14 14.77
N ASP A 62 -5.36 -1.47 14.79
CA ASP A 62 -4.35 -2.41 14.36
C ASP A 62 -4.51 -2.70 12.86
N ALA A 63 -3.86 -1.90 12.01
CA ALA A 63 -4.01 -1.95 10.55
C ALA A 63 -2.77 -2.51 9.84
N VAL A 64 -2.77 -2.60 8.51
CA VAL A 64 -1.58 -3.00 7.74
C VAL A 64 -1.50 -2.23 6.43
N GLU A 65 -0.28 -1.86 5.99
CA GLU A 65 -0.03 -1.47 4.60
C GLU A 65 0.58 -2.68 3.86
N MET A 66 -0.24 -3.39 3.09
CA MET A 66 0.14 -4.59 2.35
C MET A 66 0.64 -4.23 0.94
N ASP A 67 1.82 -4.74 0.58
CA ASP A 67 2.23 -4.81 -0.82
C ASP A 67 1.26 -5.69 -1.61
N TYR A 68 0.59 -5.10 -2.59
CA TYR A 68 -0.24 -5.85 -3.52
C TYR A 68 0.54 -6.25 -4.77
N ASP A 69 0.38 -7.52 -5.14
CA ASP A 69 0.79 -8.07 -6.43
C ASP A 69 -0.25 -9.16 -6.77
N PRO A 70 -0.87 -9.13 -7.97
CA PRO A 70 -1.92 -10.10 -8.33
C PRO A 70 -1.42 -11.55 -8.28
N ARG A 71 -0.10 -11.76 -8.39
CA ARG A 71 0.51 -13.09 -8.29
C ARG A 71 0.52 -13.67 -6.87
N ASP A 72 0.32 -12.83 -5.85
CA ASP A 72 0.40 -13.21 -4.44
C ASP A 72 -0.96 -13.16 -3.70
N GLU A 73 -2.07 -12.89 -4.40
CA GLU A 73 -3.41 -12.74 -3.80
C GLU A 73 -3.83 -13.87 -2.87
N GLY A 74 -3.55 -15.13 -3.23
CA GLY A 74 -3.89 -16.28 -2.41
C GLY A 74 -3.20 -16.24 -1.05
N ALA A 75 -1.89 -15.97 -1.05
CA ALA A 75 -1.11 -15.87 0.18
C ALA A 75 -1.50 -14.64 1.01
N ILE A 76 -1.79 -13.51 0.35
CA ILE A 76 -2.29 -12.29 0.99
C ILE A 76 -3.62 -12.57 1.69
N ARG A 77 -4.58 -13.21 0.99
CA ARG A 77 -5.90 -13.54 1.53
C ARG A 77 -5.80 -14.41 2.77
N ASP A 78 -5.01 -15.46 2.71
CA ASP A 78 -4.80 -16.38 3.84
C ASP A 78 -4.17 -15.65 5.03
N PHE A 79 -3.17 -14.80 4.79
CA PHE A 79 -2.53 -14.02 5.84
C PHE A 79 -3.45 -12.99 6.47
N LEU A 80 -4.21 -12.21 5.69
CA LEU A 80 -5.14 -11.21 6.23
C LEU A 80 -6.26 -11.86 7.06
N ALA A 81 -6.73 -13.04 6.65
CA ALA A 81 -7.73 -13.81 7.39
C ALA A 81 -7.18 -14.37 8.72
N ASP A 82 -5.91 -14.78 8.76
CA ASP A 82 -5.25 -15.24 10.00
C ASP A 82 -4.91 -14.08 10.94
N ALA A 83 -4.35 -13.00 10.39
CA ALA A 83 -3.91 -11.87 11.18
C ALA A 83 -5.09 -11.08 11.76
N ASP A 84 -6.22 -10.98 11.07
CA ASP A 84 -7.44 -10.31 11.56
C ASP A 84 -7.17 -8.85 11.97
N PHE A 85 -6.63 -8.06 11.06
CA PHE A 85 -6.43 -6.61 11.25
C PHE A 85 -7.76 -5.86 11.24
N ASP A 86 -7.82 -4.72 11.93
CA ASP A 86 -9.02 -3.87 11.94
C ASP A 86 -9.37 -3.36 10.53
N TYR A 87 -8.34 -3.09 9.71
CA TYR A 87 -8.47 -2.84 8.27
C TYR A 87 -7.11 -3.00 7.57
N ALA A 88 -7.15 -3.23 6.26
CA ALA A 88 -5.98 -3.32 5.40
C ALA A 88 -5.95 -2.19 4.36
N VAL A 89 -4.79 -1.55 4.26
CA VAL A 89 -4.40 -0.61 3.22
C VAL A 89 -3.53 -1.37 2.25
N ALA A 90 -3.77 -1.27 0.94
CA ALA A 90 -2.96 -1.94 -0.07
C ALA A 90 -2.28 -0.96 -1.01
N SER A 91 -1.03 -1.26 -1.36
CA SER A 91 -0.23 -0.43 -2.25
C SER A 91 0.41 -1.26 -3.36
N VAL A 92 0.36 -0.74 -4.58
CA VAL A 92 1.16 -1.25 -5.70
C VAL A 92 2.54 -0.59 -5.64
N HIS A 93 3.51 -1.26 -5.05
CA HIS A 93 4.88 -0.74 -4.98
C HIS A 93 5.78 -1.17 -6.13
N HIS A 94 5.37 -2.19 -6.90
CA HIS A 94 6.18 -2.76 -7.96
C HIS A 94 5.34 -3.11 -9.18
N VAL A 95 5.95 -2.93 -10.35
CA VAL A 95 5.43 -3.40 -11.64
C VAL A 95 6.53 -4.23 -12.29
N ASP A 96 6.23 -5.46 -12.69
CA ASP A 96 7.21 -6.38 -13.29
C ASP A 96 8.51 -6.45 -12.45
N ASP A 97 8.34 -6.64 -11.14
CA ASP A 97 9.40 -6.70 -10.13
C ASP A 97 10.28 -5.44 -9.99
N ARG A 98 9.93 -4.34 -10.66
CA ARG A 98 10.60 -3.03 -10.57
C ARG A 98 9.86 -2.13 -9.59
N ASN A 99 10.56 -1.66 -8.56
CA ASN A 99 10.00 -0.74 -7.57
C ASN A 99 9.70 0.62 -8.22
N VAL A 100 8.42 1.02 -8.27
CA VAL A 100 7.97 2.24 -8.98
C VAL A 100 8.42 3.52 -8.30
N GLN A 101 8.81 3.49 -7.02
CA GLN A 101 9.36 4.66 -6.32
C GLN A 101 10.84 4.91 -6.64
N SER A 102 11.54 3.89 -7.13
CA SER A 102 12.96 4.00 -7.49
C SER A 102 13.12 4.41 -8.94
N ALA A 103 13.87 5.48 -9.22
CA ALA A 103 14.18 5.85 -10.61
C ALA A 103 15.17 4.88 -11.29
N GLY A 104 16.01 4.20 -10.51
CA GLY A 104 17.07 3.32 -11.04
C GLY A 104 16.60 2.28 -12.09
N PRO A 105 15.56 1.48 -11.80
CA PRO A 105 15.03 0.45 -12.70
C PRO A 105 14.52 0.95 -14.06
N PHE A 106 14.16 2.23 -14.17
CA PHE A 106 13.59 2.80 -15.39
C PHE A 106 14.60 3.65 -16.19
N ARG A 107 15.85 3.69 -15.75
CA ARG A 107 16.92 4.38 -16.48
C ARG A 107 17.21 3.65 -17.78
N GLY A 108 17.18 4.40 -18.88
CA GLY A 108 17.47 3.86 -20.22
C GLY A 108 16.24 3.38 -20.97
N LEU A 109 15.07 3.32 -20.33
CA LEU A 109 13.81 3.10 -21.02
C LEU A 109 13.46 4.30 -21.91
N ASP A 110 12.92 4.04 -23.08
CA ASP A 110 12.31 5.06 -23.95
C ASP A 110 10.91 5.48 -23.47
N GLU A 111 10.22 6.32 -24.25
CA GLU A 111 8.89 6.83 -23.86
C GLU A 111 7.82 5.75 -23.90
N ASP A 112 7.84 4.86 -24.91
CA ASP A 112 6.85 3.78 -25.06
C ASP A 112 7.01 2.76 -23.94
N GLU A 113 8.25 2.43 -23.56
CA GLU A 113 8.54 1.52 -22.44
C GLU A 113 8.11 2.10 -21.09
N ARG A 114 8.22 3.41 -20.89
CA ARG A 114 7.74 4.08 -19.66
C ARG A 114 6.23 4.18 -19.61
N GLN A 115 5.61 4.47 -20.75
CA GLN A 115 4.15 4.44 -20.88
C GLN A 115 3.63 3.06 -20.49
N ALA A 116 4.19 1.99 -21.05
CA ALA A 116 3.79 0.61 -20.73
C ALA A 116 3.92 0.29 -19.22
N VAL A 117 4.98 0.75 -18.54
CA VAL A 117 5.10 0.58 -17.08
C VAL A 117 4.00 1.29 -16.32
N VAL A 118 3.58 2.48 -16.76
CA VAL A 118 2.49 3.21 -16.13
C VAL A 118 1.15 2.55 -16.43
N ASP A 119 0.93 2.08 -17.65
CA ASP A 119 -0.28 1.32 -18.01
C ASP A 119 -0.41 0.08 -17.12
N ASP A 120 0.65 -0.71 -16.98
CA ASP A 120 0.71 -1.90 -16.11
C ASP A 120 0.50 -1.55 -14.63
N TYR A 121 0.96 -0.38 -14.17
CA TYR A 121 0.72 0.10 -12.81
C TYR A 121 -0.77 0.35 -12.56
N PHE A 122 -1.46 1.00 -13.50
CA PHE A 122 -2.89 1.27 -13.38
C PHE A 122 -3.74 0.00 -13.56
N ASP A 123 -3.30 -0.94 -14.39
CA ASP A 123 -3.90 -2.28 -14.48
C ASP A 123 -3.82 -2.99 -13.11
N ALA A 124 -2.67 -2.95 -12.44
CA ALA A 124 -2.52 -3.52 -11.10
C ALA A 124 -3.38 -2.83 -10.04
N LEU A 125 -3.66 -1.51 -10.16
CA LEU A 125 -4.59 -0.81 -9.27
C LEU A 125 -6.05 -1.25 -9.51
N VAL A 126 -6.44 -1.48 -10.76
CA VAL A 126 -7.76 -2.04 -11.08
C VAL A 126 -7.89 -3.44 -10.49
N ASP A 127 -6.90 -4.32 -10.71
CA ASP A 127 -6.87 -5.66 -10.11
C ASP A 127 -6.95 -5.60 -8.57
N LEU A 128 -6.25 -4.65 -7.94
CA LEU A 128 -6.30 -4.44 -6.49
C LEU A 128 -7.73 -4.17 -6.03
N ALA A 129 -8.43 -3.24 -6.68
CA ALA A 129 -9.82 -2.93 -6.34
C ALA A 129 -10.73 -4.15 -6.55
N GLU A 130 -10.60 -4.84 -7.69
CA GLU A 130 -11.42 -6.01 -8.04
C GLU A 130 -11.14 -7.24 -7.15
N SER A 131 -9.99 -7.31 -6.48
CA SER A 131 -9.63 -8.41 -5.57
C SER A 131 -10.55 -8.49 -4.34
N GLU A 132 -11.19 -7.38 -3.95
CA GLU A 132 -12.02 -7.21 -2.75
C GLU A 132 -11.30 -7.63 -1.44
N LEU A 133 -9.97 -7.58 -1.42
CA LEU A 133 -9.13 -7.98 -0.29
C LEU A 133 -8.89 -6.87 0.74
N PHE A 134 -9.12 -5.61 0.37
CA PHE A 134 -8.64 -4.46 1.15
C PHE A 134 -9.73 -3.41 1.34
N GLU A 135 -9.65 -2.65 2.43
CA GLU A 135 -10.54 -1.51 2.68
C GLU A 135 -10.03 -0.25 1.99
N VAL A 136 -8.71 -0.07 1.85
CA VAL A 136 -8.12 1.17 1.35
C VAL A 136 -7.05 0.91 0.28
N MET A 137 -7.11 1.65 -0.83
CA MET A 137 -6.06 1.71 -1.85
C MET A 137 -5.11 2.87 -1.54
N ALA A 138 -3.88 2.56 -1.16
CA ALA A 138 -2.84 3.53 -0.84
C ALA A 138 -2.37 4.28 -2.08
N HIS A 139 -2.20 5.60 -1.94
CA HIS A 139 -1.51 6.51 -2.88
C HIS A 139 -1.54 6.05 -4.36
N PRO A 140 -2.71 6.03 -5.03
CA PRO A 140 -2.90 5.48 -6.38
C PRO A 140 -2.18 6.27 -7.49
N ASP A 141 -1.50 7.35 -7.14
CA ASP A 141 -0.67 8.18 -8.00
C ASP A 141 0.83 8.00 -7.73
N LEU A 142 1.24 6.89 -7.09
CA LEU A 142 2.63 6.68 -6.66
C LEU A 142 3.66 6.85 -7.78
N VAL A 143 3.32 6.46 -9.01
CA VAL A 143 4.16 6.62 -10.20
C VAL A 143 4.54 8.09 -10.48
N GLU A 144 3.68 9.04 -10.12
CA GLU A 144 3.93 10.48 -10.27
C GLU A 144 5.04 10.99 -9.34
N ARG A 145 5.40 10.21 -8.32
CA ARG A 145 6.54 10.52 -7.45
C ARG A 145 7.88 10.18 -8.11
N ASN A 146 7.89 9.35 -9.14
CA ASN A 146 9.10 8.96 -9.85
C ASN A 146 9.36 9.90 -11.04
N PRO A 147 10.50 10.63 -11.08
CA PRO A 147 10.78 11.59 -12.14
C PRO A 147 10.90 10.97 -13.54
N LEU A 148 11.08 9.65 -13.65
CA LEU A 148 11.13 8.97 -14.94
C LEU A 148 9.76 8.46 -15.42
N LEU A 149 8.76 8.37 -14.53
CA LEU A 149 7.40 7.91 -14.85
C LEU A 149 6.35 9.03 -14.74
N ARG A 150 6.69 10.12 -14.06
CA ARG A 150 5.84 11.31 -13.90
C ARG A 150 5.37 11.85 -15.24
N GLY A 151 4.07 12.11 -15.34
CA GLY A 151 3.43 12.69 -16.52
C GLY A 151 3.03 11.70 -17.61
N PHE A 152 3.25 10.40 -17.41
CA PHE A 152 2.73 9.34 -18.28
C PHE A 152 1.33 8.87 -17.83
N ALA A 153 0.89 9.17 -16.60
CA ALA A 153 -0.47 8.89 -16.19
C ALA A 153 -1.47 9.80 -16.94
N THR A 154 -2.57 9.23 -17.41
CA THR A 154 -3.60 9.94 -18.17
C THR A 154 -4.91 10.03 -17.38
N ALA A 155 -5.83 10.89 -17.82
CA ALA A 155 -7.18 10.93 -17.23
C ALA A 155 -7.87 9.56 -17.36
N ASP A 156 -7.72 8.88 -18.50
CA ASP A 156 -8.32 7.56 -18.74
C ASP A 156 -7.83 6.51 -17.72
N HIS A 157 -6.56 6.60 -17.29
CA HIS A 157 -6.04 5.73 -16.22
C HIS A 157 -6.78 5.94 -14.90
N TYR A 158 -6.97 7.19 -14.49
CA TYR A 158 -7.70 7.51 -13.27
C TYR A 158 -9.19 7.18 -13.39
N ASP A 159 -9.81 7.41 -14.54
CA ASP A 159 -11.21 7.06 -14.79
C ASP A 159 -11.43 5.55 -14.67
N ARG A 160 -10.50 4.72 -15.15
CA ARG A 160 -10.54 3.26 -14.98
C ARG A 160 -10.47 2.85 -13.52
N VAL A 161 -9.53 3.41 -12.75
CA VAL A 161 -9.42 3.11 -11.31
C VAL A 161 -10.64 3.60 -10.55
N ALA A 162 -11.14 4.80 -10.84
CA ALA A 162 -12.36 5.32 -10.22
C ALA A 162 -13.59 4.45 -10.52
N ALA A 163 -13.71 3.95 -11.75
CA ALA A 163 -14.78 3.03 -12.14
C ALA A 163 -14.69 1.68 -11.41
N ALA A 164 -13.49 1.14 -11.21
CA ALA A 164 -13.28 -0.08 -10.43
C ALA A 164 -13.64 0.14 -8.94
N LEU A 165 -13.30 1.30 -8.39
CA LEU A 165 -13.62 1.66 -7.00
C LEU A 165 -15.12 1.91 -6.76
N ASP A 166 -15.88 2.39 -7.76
CA ASP A 166 -17.33 2.71 -7.63
C ASP A 166 -18.17 1.50 -7.18
N GLY A 167 -17.76 0.29 -7.58
CA GLY A 167 -18.42 -0.97 -7.20
C GLY A 167 -17.71 -1.77 -6.11
N SER A 168 -16.55 -1.30 -5.63
CA SER A 168 -15.69 -2.04 -4.71
C SER A 168 -15.95 -1.67 -3.25
N ARG A 169 -15.60 -2.56 -2.33
CA ARG A 169 -15.45 -2.20 -0.90
C ARG A 169 -14.26 -1.25 -0.65
N THR A 170 -13.32 -1.21 -1.58
CA THR A 170 -12.06 -0.47 -1.45
C THR A 170 -12.31 1.02 -1.68
N VAL A 171 -11.77 1.88 -0.82
CA VAL A 171 -11.78 3.33 -1.02
C VAL A 171 -10.37 3.87 -1.28
N PRO A 172 -10.21 4.96 -2.06
CA PRO A 172 -8.89 5.53 -2.29
C PRO A 172 -8.38 6.29 -1.06
N GLU A 173 -7.08 6.20 -0.79
CA GLU A 173 -6.40 6.97 0.24
C GLU A 173 -6.21 8.43 -0.20
N LEU A 174 -6.42 9.36 0.73
CA LEU A 174 -5.94 10.74 0.62
C LEU A 174 -4.59 10.88 1.34
N ASN A 175 -3.49 10.62 0.62
CA ASN A 175 -2.16 10.56 1.20
C ASN A 175 -1.51 11.96 1.31
N ALA A 176 -1.43 12.50 2.53
CA ALA A 176 -0.81 13.81 2.79
C ALA A 176 0.71 13.74 3.04
N GLY A 177 1.35 12.57 2.87
CA GLY A 177 2.73 12.31 3.32
C GLY A 177 3.82 13.17 2.65
N ARG A 178 3.50 13.82 1.52
CA ARG A 178 4.42 14.71 0.78
C ARG A 178 3.85 16.10 0.50
N VAL A 179 2.82 16.53 1.23
CA VAL A 179 2.22 17.88 1.04
C VAL A 179 3.22 19.00 1.37
N LEU A 180 4.25 18.70 2.16
CA LEU A 180 5.27 19.67 2.61
C LEU A 180 6.64 19.48 1.95
N ASP A 181 6.77 18.58 0.96
CA ASP A 181 8.02 18.30 0.24
C ASP A 181 8.26 19.25 -0.95
#